data_AF-A0A524HRM0-F1
#
_entry.id   AF-A0A524HRM0-F1
#
_cell.length_a   1.000
_cell.length_b   1.000
_cell.length_c   1.000
_cell.angle_alpha   90.00
_cell.angle_beta   90.00
_cell.angle_gamma   90.00
#
_symmetry.space_group_name_H-M   'P 1'
#
loop_
_entity.id
_entity.type
_entity.pdbx_description
1 polymer ?
#
loop_
_entity_poly.entity_id
_entity_poly.type
_entity_poly.pdbx_seq_one_letter_code
_entity_poly.pdbx_strand_id
1 'polypeptide(L)'
;MIFRGLFAVAAAAGIVIAYMQISGSSFAAQSSVWSFNMWCIEMEMLPAERCRERRPGDWTAYQAYISRTEHFEQEMLEEDRRQAEAQERLDRQSTNPGARIP
;
A
#
# COMPACT_ATOMS: atom_id res chain seq x y z
N MET A 1 -6.50 -31.37 -55.95
CA MET A 1 -7.89 -30.90 -56.12
C MET A 1 -8.66 -31.21 -54.84
N ILE A 2 -9.28 -30.17 -54.26
CA ILE A 2 -10.57 -30.17 -53.53
C ILE A 2 -10.73 -31.17 -52.38
N PHE A 3 -10.85 -30.65 -51.15
CA PHE A 3 -12.07 -30.85 -50.35
C PHE A 3 -12.33 -29.61 -49.48
N ARG A 4 -13.31 -28.82 -49.94
CA ARG A 4 -14.03 -27.82 -49.12
C ARG A 4 -15.16 -28.56 -48.40
N GLY A 5 -15.46 -28.12 -47.18
CA GLY A 5 -16.68 -28.46 -46.46
C GLY A 5 -16.37 -29.12 -45.11
N LEU A 6 -17.08 -28.85 -44.03
CA LEU A 6 -18.16 -27.90 -43.77
C LEU A 6 -18.30 -27.89 -42.24
N PHE A 7 -18.55 -26.71 -41.69
CA PHE A 7 -19.15 -26.42 -40.37
C PHE A 7 -19.63 -27.60 -39.50
N ALA A 8 -19.23 -27.59 -38.22
CA ALA A 8 -20.18 -27.74 -37.11
C ALA A 8 -19.61 -27.17 -35.81
N VAL A 9 -20.08 -25.98 -35.45
CA VAL A 9 -20.07 -25.42 -34.09
C VAL A 9 -21.04 -26.24 -33.24
N ALA A 10 -20.63 -26.74 -32.07
CA ALA A 10 -21.47 -26.85 -30.86
C ALA A 10 -20.72 -27.60 -29.74
N ALA A 11 -20.23 -26.85 -28.75
CA ALA A 11 -20.19 -27.25 -27.34
C ALA A 11 -19.80 -26.02 -26.51
N ALA A 12 -20.68 -25.02 -26.48
CA ALA A 12 -20.66 -23.98 -25.47
C ALA A 12 -21.19 -24.59 -24.17
N ALA A 13 -20.32 -25.11 -23.31
CA ALA A 13 -20.62 -25.34 -21.89
C ALA A 13 -19.33 -25.67 -21.12
N GLY A 14 -18.86 -24.71 -20.31
CA GLY A 14 -18.15 -25.06 -19.09
C GLY A 14 -16.62 -24.97 -19.10
N ILE A 15 -16.05 -23.78 -19.31
CA ILE A 15 -14.79 -23.37 -18.64
C ILE A 15 -14.85 -21.86 -18.35
N VAL A 16 -15.67 -21.44 -17.36
CA VAL A 16 -15.67 -20.03 -16.86
C VAL A 16 -15.50 -20.00 -15.34
N ILE A 17 -14.71 -20.90 -14.76
CA ILE A 17 -14.40 -20.84 -13.33
C ILE A 17 -12.91 -21.11 -13.11
N ALA A 18 -12.05 -20.15 -13.48
CA ALA A 18 -10.64 -20.19 -13.08
C ALA A 18 -9.94 -18.82 -13.02
N TYR A 19 -10.65 -17.69 -13.18
CA TYR A 19 -10.00 -16.36 -13.22
C TYR A 19 -10.34 -15.45 -12.03
N MET A 20 -11.06 -15.93 -11.01
CA MET A 20 -11.53 -15.09 -9.90
C MET A 20 -10.67 -15.13 -8.61
N GLN A 21 -9.42 -15.59 -8.65
CA GLN A 21 -8.61 -15.75 -7.43
C GLN A 21 -7.33 -14.89 -7.32
N ILE A 22 -7.16 -13.84 -8.14
CA ILE A 22 -6.00 -12.95 -8.02
C ILE A 22 -6.42 -11.52 -7.66
N SER A 23 -7.19 -11.37 -6.58
CA SER A 23 -7.49 -10.03 -6.03
C SER A 23 -7.59 -10.10 -4.51
N GLY A 24 -6.45 -10.25 -3.85
CA GLY A 24 -6.42 -10.35 -2.39
C GLY A 24 -5.02 -10.21 -1.80
N SER A 25 -4.13 -9.47 -2.47
CA SER A 25 -2.92 -8.98 -1.81
C SER A 25 -3.35 -7.82 -0.94
N SER A 26 -3.74 -8.10 0.31
CA SER A 26 -3.81 -7.08 1.34
C SER A 26 -2.45 -6.38 1.35
N PHE A 27 -2.39 -5.14 0.86
CA PHE A 27 -1.21 -4.31 1.00
C PHE A 27 -1.06 -4.05 2.49
N ALA A 28 -0.35 -4.94 3.20
CA ALA A 28 0.19 -4.62 4.50
C ALA A 28 0.98 -3.34 4.29
N ALA A 29 0.59 -2.26 4.97
CA ALA A 29 1.30 -0.99 4.93
C ALA A 29 2.77 -1.30 5.22
N GLN A 30 3.62 -1.24 4.18
CA GLN A 30 5.05 -1.39 4.36
C GLN A 30 5.50 -0.16 5.13
N SER A 31 5.96 -0.35 6.36
CA SER A 31 6.56 0.71 7.16
C SER A 31 7.67 1.37 6.34
N SER A 32 7.67 2.70 6.28
CA SER A 32 8.71 3.46 5.57
C SER A 32 10.02 3.54 6.36
N VAL A 33 10.07 2.95 7.55
CA VAL A 33 11.25 2.90 8.40
C VAL A 33 12.36 2.10 7.73
N TRP A 34 13.48 2.77 7.46
CA TRP A 34 14.66 2.12 6.89
C TRP A 34 15.33 1.22 7.91
N SER A 35 15.92 0.12 7.44
CA SER A 35 16.79 -0.69 8.30
C SER A 35 18.00 0.11 8.80
N PHE A 36 18.57 -0.27 9.94
CA PHE A 36 19.75 0.39 10.52
C PHE A 36 20.88 0.59 9.50
N ASN A 37 21.20 -0.44 8.71
CA ASN A 37 22.30 -0.34 7.74
C ASN A 37 22.00 0.68 6.63
N MET A 38 20.77 0.69 6.11
CA MET A 38 20.36 1.65 5.09
C MET A 38 20.33 3.07 5.65
N TRP A 39 19.74 3.28 6.83
CA TRP A 39 19.75 4.56 7.51
C TRP A 39 21.19 5.05 7.78
N CYS A 40 22.05 4.19 8.30
CA CYS A 40 23.41 4.54 8.65
C CYS A 40 24.27 4.95 7.44
N ILE A 41 24.08 4.28 6.29
CA ILE A 41 24.84 4.57 5.06
C ILE A 41 24.22 5.74 4.29
N GLU A 42 22.90 5.78 4.15
CA GLU A 42 22.25 6.72 3.23
C GLU A 42 21.82 8.02 3.93
N MET A 43 21.39 7.97 5.20
CA MET A 43 20.97 9.18 5.94
C MET A 43 22.13 9.81 6.71
N GLU A 44 22.85 9.01 7.50
CA GLU A 44 23.97 9.49 8.31
C GLU A 44 25.30 9.52 7.53
N MET A 45 25.33 8.93 6.33
CA MET A 45 26.50 8.91 5.45
C MET A 45 27.77 8.38 6.15
N LEU A 46 27.59 7.42 7.06
CA LEU A 46 28.70 6.80 7.79
C LEU A 46 29.37 5.72 6.94
N PRO A 47 30.69 5.48 7.12
CA PRO A 47 31.38 4.39 6.46
C PRO A 47 30.74 3.03 6.79
N ALA A 48 30.66 2.15 5.80
CA ALA A 48 30.04 0.83 5.95
C ALA A 48 30.68 0.02 7.09
N GLU A 49 31.99 0.13 7.27
CA GLU A 49 32.75 -0.46 8.37
C GLU A 49 32.17 -0.07 9.73
N ARG A 50 31.89 1.23 9.94
CA ARG A 50 31.30 1.74 11.18
C ARG A 50 29.86 1.25 11.36
N CYS A 51 29.06 1.25 10.30
CA CYS A 51 27.68 0.75 10.36
C CYS A 51 27.62 -0.74 10.76
N ARG A 52 28.62 -1.55 10.39
CA ARG A 52 28.71 -2.95 10.83
C ARG A 52 29.00 -3.09 12.33
N GLU A 53 29.74 -2.16 12.93
CA GLU A 53 30.09 -2.20 14.35
C GLU A 53 28.90 -1.92 15.28
N ARG A 54 27.83 -1.27 14.79
CA ARG A 54 26.63 -0.93 15.56
C ARG A 54 26.94 -0.34 16.93
N ARG A 55 27.74 0.71 16.92
CA ARG A 55 28.16 1.39 18.16
C ARG A 55 26.93 1.84 18.96
N PRO A 56 26.99 1.86 20.30
CA PRO A 56 25.85 2.25 21.12
C PRO A 56 25.26 3.62 20.74
N GLY A 57 26.10 4.62 20.45
CA GLY A 57 25.65 5.94 20.02
C GLY A 57 24.88 5.92 18.70
N ASP A 58 25.37 5.16 17.71
CA ASP A 58 24.73 5.04 16.40
C ASP A 58 23.39 4.30 16.54
N TRP A 59 23.31 3.28 17.40
CA TRP A 59 22.07 2.58 17.70
C TRP A 59 21.03 3.47 18.39
N THR A 60 21.45 4.28 19.38
CA THR A 60 20.56 5.25 20.03
C THR A 60 20.02 6.28 19.04
N ALA A 61 20.86 6.80 18.15
CA ALA A 61 20.44 7.71 17.10
C ALA A 61 19.42 7.08 16.13
N TYR A 62 19.64 5.82 15.76
CA TYR A 62 18.70 5.06 14.93
C TYR A 62 17.34 4.85 15.61
N GLN A 63 17.32 4.51 16.91
CA GLN A 63 16.07 4.38 17.66
C GLN A 63 15.29 5.70 17.69
N ALA A 64 15.99 6.82 17.83
CA ALA A 64 15.37 8.13 17.74
C ALA A 64 14.81 8.43 16.33
N TYR A 65 15.49 7.97 15.27
CA TYR A 65 14.97 8.03 13.90
C TYR A 65 13.69 7.22 13.73
N ILE A 66 13.66 5.97 14.22
CA ILE A 66 12.47 5.11 14.17
C ILE A 66 11.29 5.83 14.84
N SER A 67 11.47 6.26 16.09
CA SER A 67 10.41 6.91 16.86
C SER A 67 9.83 8.15 16.18
N ARG A 68 10.68 8.97 15.55
CA ARG A 68 10.20 10.15 14.80
C ARG A 68 9.42 9.73 13.56
N THR A 69 9.94 8.76 12.80
CA THR A 69 9.32 8.31 11.55
C THR A 69 7.95 7.71 11.81
N GLU A 70 7.84 6.81 12.80
CA GLU A 70 6.57 6.19 13.19
C GLU A 70 5.55 7.22 13.67
N HIS A 71 5.99 8.25 14.40
CA HIS A 71 5.11 9.32 14.84
C HIS A 71 4.53 10.11 13.64
N PHE A 72 5.37 10.51 12.69
CA PHE A 72 4.89 11.20 11.48
C PHE A 72 3.97 10.31 10.63
N GLU A 73 4.26 9.02 10.51
CA GLU A 73 3.38 8.08 9.80
C GLU A 73 1.99 8.01 10.45
N GLN A 74 1.92 7.97 11.78
CA GLN A 74 0.65 7.95 12.50
C GLN A 74 -0.15 9.23 12.28
N GLU A 75 0.50 10.40 12.37
CA GLU A 75 -0.16 11.69 12.14
C GLU A 75 -0.72 11.79 10.71
N MET A 76 0.05 11.34 9.72
CA MET A 76 -0.38 11.29 8.32
C MET A 76 -1.61 10.38 8.14
N LEU A 77 -1.59 9.18 8.73
CA LEU A 77 -2.72 8.26 8.67
C LEU A 77 -3.99 8.83 9.32
N GLU A 78 -3.84 9.58 10.42
CA GLU A 78 -4.96 10.24 11.07
C GLU A 78 -5.53 11.39 10.24
N GLU A 79 -4.67 12.18 9.60
CA GLU A 79 -5.08 13.24 8.68
C GLU A 79 -5.80 12.65 7.46
N ASP A 80 -5.24 11.62 6.82
CA ASP A 80 -5.85 10.93 5.68
C ASP A 80 -7.24 10.39 6.04
N ARG A 81 -7.39 9.80 7.24
CA ARG A 81 -8.69 9.35 7.75
C ARG A 81 -9.67 10.50 7.89
N ARG A 82 -9.25 11.62 8.49
CA ARG A 82 -10.11 12.80 8.66
C ARG A 82 -10.56 13.37 7.32
N GLN A 83 -9.68 13.40 6.33
CA GLN A 83 -10.01 13.85 4.98
C GLN A 83 -10.99 12.91 4.28
N ALA A 84 -10.79 11.60 4.40
CA ALA A 84 -11.70 10.60 3.85
C ALA A 84 -13.12 10.73 4.45
N GLU A 85 -13.23 10.89 5.78
CA GLU A 85 -14.52 11.11 6.46
C GLU A 85 -15.19 12.43 6.02
N ALA A 86 -14.41 13.48 5.82
CA ALA A 86 -14.91 14.76 5.33
C ALA A 86 -15.44 14.63 3.89
N GLN A 87 -14.71 13.94 3.02
CA GLN A 87 -15.14 13.69 1.64
C GLN A 87 -16.42 12.85 1.60
N GLU A 88 -16.49 11.77 2.38
CA GLU A 88 -17.66 10.91 2.43
C GLU A 88 -18.93 11.68 2.89
N ARG A 89 -18.77 12.61 3.84
CA ARG A 89 -19.87 13.50 4.25
C ARG A 89 -20.35 14.40 3.11
N LEU A 90 -19.44 14.94 2.31
CA LEU A 90 -19.79 15.78 1.16
C LEU A 90 -20.48 14.95 0.08
N ASP A 91 -19.97 13.76 -0.22
CA ASP A 91 -20.55 12.85 -1.21
C ASP A 91 -21.98 12.42 -0.80
N ARG A 92 -22.20 12.13 0.48
CA ARG A 92 -23.54 11.84 1.03
C ARG A 92 -24.50 13.02 0.85
N GLN A 93 -24.05 14.25 1.10
CA GLN A 93 -24.87 15.45 0.90
C GLN A 93 -25.17 15.71 -0.58
N SER A 94 -24.19 15.50 -1.47
CA SER A 94 -24.36 15.64 -2.92
C SER A 94 -25.36 14.62 -3.46
N THR A 95 -25.36 13.40 -2.93
CA THR A 95 -26.23 12.31 -3.41
C THR A 95 -27.67 12.42 -2.86
N ASN A 96 -27.89 13.17 -1.78
CA ASN A 96 -29.21 13.44 -1.22
C ASN A 96 -29.39 14.93 -0.86
N PRO A 97 -29.57 15.82 -1.87
CA PRO A 97 -29.62 17.27 -1.67
C PRO A 97 -30.86 17.74 -0.88
N GLY A 98 -31.83 16.86 -0.61
CA GLY A 98 -33.04 17.14 0.16
C GLY A 98 -32.94 16.79 1.66
N ALA A 99 -31.91 16.06 2.09
CA ALA A 99 -31.70 15.71 3.49
C ALA A 99 -31.03 16.89 4.24
N ARG A 100 -31.77 17.98 4.41
CA ARG A 100 -31.32 19.13 5.19
C ARG A 100 -31.30 18.72 6.67
N ILE A 101 -30.12 18.74 7.29
CA ILE A 101 -29.91 18.47 8.72
C ILE A 101 -30.68 19.53 9.53
N PRO A 102 -31.53 19.15 10.50
CA PRO A 102 -32.20 20.11 11.40
C PRO A 102 -31.22 20.83 12.33
#